data_AF-A0AAW8F535-F1
#
_entry.id   AF-A0AAW8F535-F1
#
_cell.length_a   1.000
_cell.length_b   1.000
_cell.length_c   1.000
_cell.angle_alpha   90.00
_cell.angle_beta   90.00
_cell.angle_gamma   90.00
#
_symmetry.space_group_name_H-M   'P 1'
#
loop_
_entity.id
_entity.type
_entity.pdbx_description
1 polymer ?
#
loop_
_entity_poly.entity_id
_entity_poly.type
_entity_poly.pdbx_seq_one_letter_code
_entity_poly.pdbx_strand_id
1 'polypeptide(L)'
;MIEASIRAVPGLLVSCLVLASLLCLPTWLAARTGGHPPLVRVLLAASLAGIATVTLLPGNAGDAGTGKCDTGLSLQPALDSPSAWMNVALFVPAVFFAVLAFRRPVTAAAVGMLLSGVIELAQTNLVGGRSCSVTDFAMNTVGALIGAVAGLVWLRARGRGEHRWWRDAAWGTGIACAGLLALAGIVHASSPQTYDAAAVEHRQEAAAKASAGSSEWITGAAQSVFGQGTEVQQIEEIKQNGGLVATATTNRGKLIAWWPQRKLVEAIPKNNQADAGPVRSKQAVRIGSKFAATWFADEIHGARLTTKTLAPEAGDQAMYHLTYRRYVDGVMMPMRLDITVTSSGRVIGFTARPVADPTLPKAELDRSAAEALVRGRTGKSPTAAVLLAQKVAGAWRPVWMVGMPEGSKTPDMFVDAVTGRKVTPQMS
;
A
#
# COMPACT_ATOMS: atom_id res chain seq x y z
N MET A 1 14.75 -16.34 24.76
CA MET A 1 15.21 -15.01 24.26
C MET A 1 16.71 -14.81 24.38
N ILE A 2 17.32 -14.88 25.57
CA ILE A 2 18.78 -14.71 25.74
C ILE A 2 19.58 -15.66 24.83
N GLU A 3 19.16 -16.92 24.74
CA GLU A 3 19.80 -17.89 23.84
C GLU A 3 19.67 -17.53 22.35
N ALA A 4 18.54 -16.94 21.94
CA ALA A 4 18.33 -16.46 20.57
C ALA A 4 19.22 -15.25 20.27
N SER A 5 19.40 -14.34 21.22
CA SER A 5 20.31 -13.19 21.09
C SER A 5 21.78 -13.62 21.03
N ILE A 6 22.19 -14.61 21.82
CA ILE A 6 23.56 -15.16 21.78
C ILE A 6 23.83 -15.87 20.45
N ARG A 7 22.85 -16.59 19.89
CA ARG A 7 22.97 -17.25 18.58
C ARG A 7 22.94 -16.26 17.41
N ALA A 8 22.26 -15.12 17.54
CA ALA A 8 22.11 -14.13 16.48
C ALA A 8 23.38 -13.29 16.20
N VAL A 9 24.33 -13.26 17.15
CA VAL A 9 25.55 -12.44 17.07
C VAL A 9 26.78 -13.28 17.42
N PRO A 10 27.45 -13.89 16.43
CA PRO A 10 28.66 -14.68 16.67
C PRO A 10 29.73 -13.85 17.39
N GLY A 11 30.27 -14.37 18.50
CA GLY A 11 31.33 -13.71 19.25
C GLY A 11 30.87 -12.67 20.28
N LEU A 12 29.56 -12.43 20.46
CA LEU A 12 29.02 -11.45 21.41
C LEU A 12 29.66 -11.54 22.81
N LEU A 13 29.73 -12.75 23.37
CA LEU A 13 30.31 -12.97 24.70
C LEU A 13 31.81 -12.67 24.73
N VAL A 14 32.55 -13.09 23.70
CA VAL A 14 34.00 -12.88 23.61
C VAL A 14 34.31 -11.39 23.47
N SER A 15 33.62 -10.70 22.57
CA SER A 15 33.76 -9.25 22.37
C SER A 15 33.38 -8.47 23.62
N CYS A 16 32.30 -8.86 24.31
CA CYS A 16 31.91 -8.23 25.58
C CYS A 16 33.00 -8.39 26.64
N LEU A 17 33.58 -9.59 26.80
CA LEU A 17 34.63 -9.85 27.79
C LEU A 17 35.92 -9.10 27.47
N VAL A 18 36.33 -9.05 26.20
CA VAL A 18 37.50 -8.28 25.75
C VAL A 18 37.28 -6.80 26.02
N LEU A 19 36.16 -6.23 25.57
CA LEU A 19 35.87 -4.81 25.74
C LEU A 19 35.71 -4.44 27.23
N ALA A 20 35.04 -5.28 28.01
CA ALA A 20 34.93 -5.09 29.46
C ALA A 20 36.30 -5.10 30.13
N SER A 21 37.20 -6.01 29.75
CA SER A 21 38.56 -6.07 30.30
C SER A 21 39.36 -4.80 29.97
N LEU A 22 39.28 -4.35 28.71
CA LEU A 22 39.95 -3.13 28.23
C LEU A 22 39.45 -1.85 28.90
N LEU A 23 38.16 -1.78 29.26
CA LEU A 23 37.61 -0.60 29.95
C LEU A 23 37.74 -0.69 31.47
N CYS A 24 37.52 -1.87 32.06
CA CYS A 24 37.50 -2.03 33.52
C CYS A 24 38.88 -1.92 34.15
N LEU A 25 39.93 -2.48 33.52
CA LEU A 25 41.28 -2.50 34.09
C LEU A 25 41.87 -1.08 34.24
N PRO A 26 41.88 -0.21 33.21
CA PRO A 26 42.34 1.16 33.36
C PRO A 26 41.47 1.97 34.33
N THR A 27 40.15 1.77 34.30
CA THR A 27 39.21 2.46 35.19
C THR A 27 39.48 2.11 36.66
N TRP A 28 39.77 0.85 36.95
CA TRP A 28 40.13 0.38 38.28
C TRP A 28 41.45 0.99 38.76
N LEU A 29 42.49 0.98 37.90
CA LEU A 29 43.80 1.57 38.19
C LEU A 29 43.66 3.07 38.49
N ALA A 30 42.98 3.82 37.63
CA ALA A 30 42.75 5.25 37.79
C ALA A 30 41.90 5.59 39.02
N ALA A 31 40.91 4.75 39.35
CA ALA A 31 40.11 4.95 40.55
C ALA A 31 40.94 4.76 41.83
N ARG A 32 41.85 3.78 41.84
CA ARG A 32 42.75 3.54 42.98
C ARG A 32 43.75 4.67 43.17
N THR A 33 44.38 5.16 42.12
CA THR A 33 45.35 6.27 42.21
C THR A 33 44.68 7.58 42.62
N GLY A 34 43.42 7.80 42.23
CA GLY A 34 42.64 9.00 42.58
C GLY A 34 41.87 8.93 43.90
N GLY A 35 42.00 7.87 44.70
CA GLY A 35 41.29 7.74 45.99
C GLY A 35 39.76 7.62 45.87
N HIS A 36 39.25 7.18 44.72
CA HIS A 36 37.83 7.02 44.46
C HIS A 36 37.37 5.57 44.64
N PRO A 37 36.08 5.30 44.99
CA PRO A 37 35.58 3.94 45.15
C PRO A 37 35.62 3.19 43.79
N PRO A 38 36.48 2.17 43.64
CA PRO A 38 36.75 1.56 42.33
C PRO A 38 35.56 0.76 41.80
N LEU A 39 34.79 0.11 42.68
CA LEU A 39 33.71 -0.78 42.30
C LEU A 39 32.65 -0.10 41.43
N VAL A 40 32.16 1.08 41.83
CA VAL A 40 31.11 1.81 41.09
C VAL A 40 31.59 2.20 39.69
N ARG A 41 32.85 2.63 39.57
CA ARG A 41 33.45 3.04 38.29
C ARG A 41 33.70 1.84 37.37
N VAL A 42 34.12 0.71 37.93
CA VAL A 42 34.27 -0.55 37.20
C VAL A 42 32.91 -1.06 36.70
N LEU A 43 31.87 -1.02 37.52
CA LEU A 43 30.52 -1.41 37.10
C LEU A 43 29.95 -0.49 36.01
N LEU A 44 30.23 0.81 36.08
CA LEU A 44 29.92 1.74 34.99
C LEU A 44 30.66 1.35 33.70
N ALA A 45 31.98 1.11 33.77
CA ALA A 45 32.78 0.71 32.62
C ALA A 45 32.29 -0.61 32.01
N ALA A 46 31.95 -1.59 32.84
CA ALA A 46 31.37 -2.85 32.40
C ALA A 46 30.00 -2.67 31.72
N SER A 47 29.15 -1.79 32.24
CA SER A 47 27.85 -1.48 31.64
C SER A 47 28.00 -0.80 30.27
N LEU A 48 28.95 0.13 30.13
CA LEU A 48 29.27 0.78 28.86
C LEU A 48 29.85 -0.21 27.84
N ALA A 49 30.69 -1.14 28.28
CA ALA A 49 31.16 -2.24 27.44
C ALA A 49 30.00 -3.11 26.94
N GLY A 50 29.05 -3.43 27.83
CA GLY A 50 27.83 -4.15 27.48
C GLY A 50 27.00 -3.44 26.42
N ILE A 51 26.74 -2.13 26.63
CA ILE A 51 26.04 -1.28 25.65
C ILE A 51 26.74 -1.35 24.29
N ALA A 52 28.02 -0.96 24.25
CA ALA A 52 28.79 -0.90 23.01
C ALA A 52 28.85 -2.24 22.29
N THR A 53 28.98 -3.35 23.03
CA THR A 53 29.00 -4.69 22.42
C THR A 53 27.64 -5.04 21.84
N VAL A 54 26.55 -4.88 22.59
CA VAL A 54 25.21 -5.28 22.12
C VAL A 54 24.74 -4.40 20.94
N THR A 55 25.12 -3.13 20.91
CA THR A 55 24.63 -2.19 19.90
C THR A 55 25.54 -2.05 18.69
N LEU A 56 26.86 -2.20 18.83
CA LEU A 56 27.80 -1.95 17.73
C LEU A 56 28.39 -3.22 17.10
N LEU A 57 28.19 -4.41 17.70
CA LEU A 57 28.59 -5.63 17.01
C LEU A 57 27.65 -5.89 15.82
N PRO A 58 28.19 -6.20 14.62
CA PRO A 58 27.38 -6.60 13.49
C PRO A 58 26.58 -7.86 13.86
N GLY A 59 25.27 -7.82 13.67
CA GLY A 59 24.38 -8.94 13.95
C GLY A 59 23.48 -9.24 12.76
N ASN A 60 23.02 -10.49 12.64
CA ASN A 60 22.15 -10.91 11.53
C ASN A 60 20.67 -10.60 11.76
N ALA A 61 20.32 -10.04 12.92
CA ALA A 61 18.94 -9.69 13.27
C ALA A 61 18.70 -8.21 12.97
N GLY A 62 17.62 -7.87 12.27
CA GLY A 62 17.25 -6.49 11.90
C GLY A 62 17.39 -6.22 10.40
N ASP A 63 16.59 -5.29 9.87
CA ASP A 63 16.68 -4.86 8.47
C ASP A 63 18.06 -4.26 8.23
N ALA A 64 18.93 -5.05 7.57
CA ALA A 64 20.26 -4.63 7.16
C ALA A 64 20.12 -3.54 6.07
N GLY A 65 20.08 -2.29 6.51
CA GLY A 65 19.97 -1.13 5.64
C GLY A 65 20.95 -0.06 6.07
N THR A 66 22.17 -0.10 5.53
CA THR A 66 23.10 1.02 5.64
C THR A 66 22.46 2.28 5.05
N GLY A 67 22.60 3.41 5.74
CA GLY A 67 22.02 4.68 5.29
C GLY A 67 20.50 4.82 5.42
N LYS A 68 19.82 3.96 6.19
CA LYS A 68 18.38 4.08 6.46
C LYS A 68 18.08 4.44 7.91
N CYS A 69 17.00 5.18 8.11
CA CYS A 69 16.51 5.56 9.43
C CYS A 69 14.98 5.46 9.51
N ASP A 70 14.50 4.68 10.48
CA ASP A 70 13.09 4.56 10.82
C ASP A 70 12.67 5.71 11.73
N THR A 71 11.82 6.58 11.20
CA THR A 71 11.24 7.70 11.93
C THR A 71 9.86 7.39 12.51
N GLY A 72 9.33 6.19 12.26
CA GLY A 72 8.05 5.73 12.79
C GLY A 72 8.15 5.48 14.29
N LEU A 73 7.63 6.40 15.10
CA LEU A 73 7.49 6.17 16.53
C LEU A 73 6.17 5.42 16.80
N SER A 74 6.27 4.16 17.22
CA SER A 74 5.09 3.35 17.59
C SER A 74 5.20 2.86 19.03
N LEU A 75 4.70 3.68 19.96
CA LEU A 75 4.85 3.43 21.40
C LEU A 75 4.13 2.16 21.88
N GLN A 76 2.95 1.83 21.34
CA GLN A 76 2.22 0.63 21.77
C GLN A 76 2.96 -0.66 21.41
N PRO A 77 3.29 -0.91 20.13
CA PRO A 77 4.11 -2.07 19.74
C PRO A 77 5.47 -2.10 20.44
N ALA A 78 6.07 -0.94 20.70
CA ALA A 78 7.33 -0.87 21.45
C ALA A 78 7.18 -1.38 22.89
N LEU A 79 6.11 -1.01 23.59
CA LEU A 79 5.86 -1.46 24.97
C LEU A 79 5.56 -2.96 25.06
N ASP A 80 4.96 -3.53 24.01
CA ASP A 80 4.69 -4.97 23.92
C ASP A 80 5.91 -5.77 23.42
N SER A 81 6.92 -5.08 22.89
CA SER A 81 8.11 -5.71 22.31
C SER A 81 9.17 -6.05 23.36
N PRO A 82 9.55 -7.33 23.50
CA PRO A 82 10.62 -7.73 24.40
C PRO A 82 12.01 -7.15 24.04
N SER A 83 12.26 -6.84 22.76
CA SER A 83 13.53 -6.22 22.35
C SER A 83 13.62 -4.77 22.82
N ALA A 84 12.50 -4.05 22.83
CA ALA A 84 12.44 -2.66 23.28
C ALA A 84 12.70 -2.54 24.80
N TRP A 85 12.20 -3.50 25.59
CA TRP A 85 12.54 -3.60 27.02
C TRP A 85 14.00 -3.94 27.28
N MET A 86 14.65 -4.65 26.36
CA MET A 86 16.08 -4.96 26.47
C MET A 86 16.94 -3.69 26.31
N ASN A 87 16.52 -2.77 25.45
CA ASN A 87 17.12 -1.44 25.30
C ASN A 87 17.01 -0.61 26.60
N VAL A 88 15.83 -0.61 27.23
CA VAL A 88 15.65 -0.01 28.57
C VAL A 88 16.60 -0.64 29.59
N ALA A 89 16.63 -1.99 29.66
CA ALA A 89 17.45 -2.73 30.61
C ALA A 89 18.96 -2.51 30.43
N LEU A 90 19.40 -2.21 29.20
CA LEU A 90 20.80 -1.97 28.86
C LEU A 90 21.30 -0.62 29.42
N PHE A 91 20.46 0.42 29.35
CA PHE A 91 20.83 1.78 29.78
C PHE A 91 20.63 2.02 31.29
N VAL A 92 19.71 1.31 31.95
CA VAL A 92 19.43 1.49 33.38
C VAL A 92 20.70 1.34 34.26
N PRO A 93 21.48 0.24 34.18
CA PRO A 93 22.67 0.06 35.02
C PRO A 93 23.75 1.10 34.72
N ALA A 94 23.99 1.41 33.44
CA ALA A 94 25.01 2.38 33.04
C ALA A 94 24.73 3.76 33.64
N VAL A 95 23.50 4.26 33.48
CA VAL A 95 23.15 5.58 34.02
C VAL A 95 23.05 5.56 35.55
N PHE A 96 22.53 4.47 36.13
CA PHE A 96 22.54 4.28 37.59
C PHE A 96 23.95 4.42 38.18
N PHE A 97 24.94 3.67 37.67
CA PHE A 97 26.31 3.74 38.15
C PHE A 97 26.99 5.08 37.83
N ALA A 98 26.65 5.73 36.72
CA ALA A 98 27.09 7.09 36.43
C ALA A 98 26.60 8.09 37.48
N VAL A 99 25.33 7.99 37.90
CA VAL A 99 24.80 8.82 39.00
C VAL A 99 25.54 8.56 40.30
N LEU A 100 25.81 7.30 40.64
CA LEU A 100 26.57 6.97 41.85
C LEU A 100 28.02 7.47 41.80
N ALA A 101 28.66 7.42 40.63
CA ALA A 101 30.04 7.85 40.43
C ALA A 101 30.19 9.38 40.45
N PHE A 102 29.28 10.10 39.79
CA PHE A 102 29.40 11.54 39.54
C PHE A 102 28.46 12.41 40.39
N ARG A 103 27.44 11.82 41.01
CA ARG A 103 26.39 12.50 41.80
C ARG A 103 25.65 13.60 41.02
N ARG A 104 25.43 13.35 39.74
CA ARG A 104 24.84 14.29 38.77
C ARG A 104 23.74 13.60 37.94
N PRO A 105 22.52 13.41 38.51
CA PRO A 105 21.46 12.66 37.86
C PRO A 105 21.01 13.24 36.52
N VAL A 106 20.88 14.56 36.40
CA VAL A 106 20.41 15.18 35.15
C VAL A 106 21.48 15.09 34.07
N THR A 107 22.73 15.37 34.42
CA THR A 107 23.86 15.21 33.48
C THR A 107 23.99 13.75 33.02
N ALA A 108 23.86 12.78 33.93
CA ALA A 108 23.97 11.35 33.57
C ALA A 108 22.84 10.90 32.63
N ALA A 109 21.60 11.35 32.88
CA ALA A 109 20.47 11.08 31.98
C ALA A 109 20.70 11.70 30.59
N ALA A 110 21.16 12.97 30.54
CA ALA A 110 21.47 13.65 29.29
C ALA A 110 22.57 12.92 28.49
N VAL A 111 23.65 12.50 29.15
CA VAL A 111 24.72 11.72 28.50
C VAL A 111 24.22 10.36 28.02
N GLY A 112 23.36 9.68 28.78
CA GLY A 112 22.73 8.43 28.36
C GLY A 112 21.87 8.58 27.11
N MET A 113 21.02 9.61 27.07
CA MET A 113 20.22 9.95 25.90
C MET A 113 21.10 10.26 24.67
N LEU A 114 22.13 11.09 24.83
CA LEU A 114 23.04 11.42 23.73
C LEU A 114 23.84 10.20 23.25
N LEU A 115 24.28 9.33 24.18
CA LEU A 115 24.93 8.07 23.85
C LEU A 115 24.02 7.18 22.99
N SER A 116 22.72 7.10 23.31
CA SER A 116 21.76 6.41 22.44
C SER A 116 21.71 7.02 21.05
N GLY A 117 21.61 8.34 20.93
CA GLY A 117 21.57 8.99 19.61
C GLY A 117 22.85 8.77 18.78
N VAL A 118 24.01 8.76 19.44
CA VAL A 118 25.29 8.44 18.81
C VAL A 118 25.33 6.99 18.35
N ILE A 119 24.83 6.05 19.14
CA ILE A 119 24.77 4.62 18.79
C ILE A 119 23.89 4.40 17.57
N GLU A 120 22.67 4.95 17.57
CA GLU A 120 21.73 4.87 16.45
C GLU A 120 22.35 5.42 15.16
N LEU A 121 22.99 6.59 15.25
CA LEU A 121 23.69 7.18 14.11
C LEU A 121 24.89 6.35 13.66
N ALA A 122 25.66 5.78 14.59
CA ALA A 122 26.77 4.90 14.27
C ALA A 122 26.29 3.64 13.55
N GLN A 123 25.19 3.03 14.00
CA GLN A 123 24.60 1.86 13.35
C GLN A 123 24.20 2.16 11.90
N THR A 124 23.67 3.35 11.59
CA THR A 124 23.34 3.74 10.21
C THR A 124 24.58 3.87 9.30
N ASN A 125 25.73 4.25 9.86
CA ASN A 125 26.95 4.56 9.11
C ASN A 125 27.99 3.43 9.09
N LEU A 126 27.90 2.47 10.01
CA LEU A 126 28.83 1.33 10.07
C LEU A 126 28.48 0.27 9.03
N VAL A 127 29.51 -0.29 8.39
CA VAL A 127 29.36 -1.41 7.46
C VAL A 127 28.87 -2.65 8.22
N GLY A 128 27.71 -3.18 7.84
CA GLY A 128 27.04 -4.25 8.58
C GLY A 128 26.23 -3.75 9.80
N GLY A 129 26.03 -2.45 9.92
CA GLY A 129 25.14 -1.84 10.90
C GLY A 129 23.65 -1.96 10.53
N ARG A 130 22.79 -1.49 11.43
CA ARG A 130 21.33 -1.53 11.32
C ARG A 130 20.77 -0.17 10.92
N SER A 131 19.52 -0.13 10.44
CA SER A 131 18.82 1.15 10.31
C SER A 131 18.62 1.79 11.69
N CYS A 132 18.89 3.09 11.82
CA CYS A 132 18.56 3.77 13.07
C CYS A 132 17.06 3.72 13.34
N SER A 133 16.65 3.67 14.61
CA SER A 133 15.24 3.69 15.00
C SER A 133 14.95 4.75 16.07
N VAL A 134 13.98 5.62 15.79
CA VAL A 134 13.46 6.56 16.78
C VAL A 134 12.84 5.83 17.98
N THR A 135 12.30 4.64 17.76
CA THR A 135 11.74 3.80 18.84
C THR A 135 12.86 3.28 19.76
N ASP A 136 13.98 2.81 19.21
CA ASP A 136 15.12 2.36 20.02
C ASP A 136 15.78 3.52 20.79
N PHE A 137 15.93 4.68 20.13
CA PHE A 137 16.36 5.93 20.79
C PHE A 137 15.46 6.30 21.98
N ALA A 138 14.14 6.23 21.80
CA ALA A 138 13.18 6.54 22.86
C ALA A 138 13.29 5.56 24.03
N MET A 139 13.39 4.25 23.75
CA MET A 139 13.45 3.22 24.79
C MET A 139 14.77 3.23 25.58
N ASN A 140 15.89 3.47 24.92
CA ASN A 140 17.17 3.71 25.59
C ASN A 140 17.11 4.96 26.48
N THR A 141 16.47 6.04 26.00
CA THR A 141 16.26 7.27 26.77
C THR A 141 15.39 7.03 28.01
N VAL A 142 14.33 6.22 27.90
CA VAL A 142 13.54 5.77 29.05
C VAL A 142 14.40 5.00 30.05
N GLY A 143 15.25 4.08 29.57
CA GLY A 143 16.22 3.37 30.42
C GLY A 143 17.19 4.31 31.13
N ALA A 144 17.70 5.33 30.44
CA ALA A 144 18.56 6.36 31.02
C ALA A 144 17.86 7.14 32.14
N LEU A 145 16.60 7.55 31.92
CA LEU A 145 15.81 8.25 32.93
C LEU A 145 15.54 7.37 34.16
N ILE A 146 15.14 6.12 33.97
CA ILE A 146 14.93 5.15 35.06
C ILE A 146 16.22 4.95 35.86
N GLY A 147 17.35 4.75 35.19
CA GLY A 147 18.66 4.59 35.84
C GLY A 147 19.05 5.82 36.66
N ALA A 148 18.82 7.03 36.12
CA ALA A 148 19.10 8.28 36.83
C ALA A 148 18.25 8.46 38.08
N VAL A 149 16.93 8.17 37.98
CA VAL A 149 16.00 8.22 39.12
C VAL A 149 16.40 7.20 40.18
N ALA A 150 16.69 5.96 39.80
CA ALA A 150 17.12 4.92 40.72
C ALA A 150 18.42 5.30 41.45
N GLY A 151 19.39 5.88 40.74
CA GLY A 151 20.65 6.35 41.32
C GLY A 151 20.44 7.49 42.31
N LEU A 152 19.55 8.42 41.99
CA LEU A 152 19.18 9.53 42.87
C LEU A 152 18.48 9.04 44.13
N VAL A 153 17.52 8.13 44.01
CA VAL A 153 16.82 7.50 45.15
C VAL A 153 17.83 6.80 46.06
N TRP A 154 18.77 6.04 45.50
CA TRP A 154 19.82 5.38 46.27
C TRP A 154 20.71 6.37 47.04
N LEU A 155 21.16 7.45 46.38
CA LEU A 155 21.99 8.47 47.03
C LEU A 155 21.25 9.17 48.18
N ARG A 156 19.95 9.46 47.99
CA ARG A 156 19.10 10.04 49.06
C ARG A 156 18.90 9.07 50.22
N ALA A 157 18.60 7.81 49.95
CA ALA A 157 18.44 6.78 50.98
C ALA A 157 19.71 6.57 51.82
N ARG A 158 20.89 6.85 51.25
CA ARG A 158 22.18 6.79 51.95
C ARG A 158 22.61 8.10 52.62
N GLY A 159 21.74 9.13 52.65
CA GLY A 159 22.04 10.43 53.25
C GLY A 159 23.16 11.19 52.54
N ARG A 160 23.48 10.86 51.28
CA ARG A 160 24.60 11.45 50.52
C ARG A 160 24.16 12.59 49.61
N GLY A 161 23.12 13.31 50.03
CA GLY A 161 22.35 14.18 49.14
C GLY A 161 22.41 15.66 49.49
N GLU A 162 23.53 16.33 49.23
CA GLU A 162 23.52 17.77 48.92
C GLU A 162 24.61 18.10 47.89
N HIS A 163 24.21 18.16 46.62
CA HIS A 163 24.99 18.81 45.58
C HIS A 163 24.02 19.76 44.85
N ARG A 164 24.46 21.00 44.58
CA ARG A 164 23.73 22.08 43.87
C ARG A 164 22.92 21.56 42.67
N TRP A 165 21.71 21.04 42.92
CA TRP A 165 20.90 20.31 41.94
C TRP A 165 20.51 21.20 40.76
N TRP A 166 20.37 22.50 41.00
CA TRP A 166 20.12 23.49 39.95
C TRP A 166 21.31 23.62 38.98
N ARG A 167 22.55 23.46 39.45
CA ARG A 167 23.73 23.47 38.56
C ARG A 167 23.75 22.22 37.70
N ASP A 168 23.47 21.06 38.29
CA ASP A 168 23.36 19.81 37.52
C ASP A 168 22.23 19.87 36.50
N ALA A 169 21.08 20.43 36.88
CA ALA A 169 19.97 20.65 35.97
C ALA A 169 20.36 21.59 34.82
N ALA A 170 20.91 22.77 35.11
CA ALA A 170 21.34 23.72 34.08
C ALA A 170 22.40 23.12 33.14
N TRP A 171 23.42 22.45 33.68
CA TRP A 171 24.47 21.80 32.90
C TRP A 171 23.94 20.63 32.07
N GLY A 172 23.15 19.74 32.69
CA GLY A 172 22.59 18.57 32.03
C GLY A 172 21.62 18.96 30.91
N THR A 173 20.76 19.95 31.14
CA THR A 173 19.88 20.50 30.10
C THR A 173 20.69 21.16 28.99
N GLY A 174 21.73 21.94 29.32
CA GLY A 174 22.61 22.54 28.32
C GLY A 174 23.31 21.50 27.44
N ILE A 175 23.83 20.42 28.05
CA ILE A 175 24.43 19.28 27.34
C ILE A 175 23.40 18.60 26.44
N ALA A 176 22.20 18.32 26.96
CA ALA A 176 21.12 17.69 26.19
C ALA A 176 20.74 18.52 24.97
N CYS A 177 20.48 19.83 25.14
CA CYS A 177 20.11 20.72 24.05
C CYS A 177 21.22 20.83 22.99
N ALA A 178 22.46 21.10 23.41
CA ALA A 178 23.59 21.24 22.49
C ALA A 178 23.89 19.92 21.76
N GLY A 179 23.83 18.78 22.46
CA GLY A 179 24.06 17.46 21.89
C GLY A 179 22.96 17.03 20.92
N LEU A 180 21.68 17.28 21.23
CA LEU A 180 20.57 16.99 20.32
C LEU A 180 20.65 17.86 19.06
N LEU A 181 21.01 19.14 19.18
CA LEU A 181 21.25 20.01 18.03
C LEU A 181 22.40 19.50 17.16
N ALA A 182 23.49 19.04 17.77
CA ALA A 182 24.62 18.45 17.04
C ALA A 182 24.20 17.15 16.33
N LEU A 183 23.48 16.26 17.00
CA LEU A 183 22.96 15.01 16.40
C LEU A 183 22.01 15.32 15.23
N ALA A 184 21.08 16.26 15.40
CA ALA A 184 20.19 16.69 14.34
C ALA A 184 20.96 17.26 13.14
N GLY A 185 22.00 18.07 13.40
CA GLY A 185 22.89 18.58 12.36
C GLY A 185 23.62 17.48 11.61
N ILE A 186 24.11 16.44 12.30
CA ILE A 186 24.79 15.31 11.66
C ILE A 186 23.80 14.47 10.86
N VAL A 187 22.61 14.17 11.39
CA VAL A 187 21.55 13.45 10.64
C VAL A 187 21.15 14.22 9.38
N HIS A 188 21.03 15.54 9.48
CA HIS A 188 20.75 16.38 8.32
C HIS A 188 21.90 16.31 7.29
N ALA A 189 23.16 16.40 7.74
CA ALA A 189 24.33 16.33 6.87
C ALA A 189 24.54 14.95 6.23
N SER A 190 24.19 13.86 6.92
CA SER A 190 24.30 12.50 6.38
C SER A 190 23.13 12.12 5.46
N SER A 191 22.02 12.86 5.52
CA SER A 191 20.84 12.67 4.66
C SER A 191 20.42 11.20 4.50
N PRO A 192 20.25 10.44 5.60
CA PRO A 192 19.87 9.05 5.50
C PRO A 192 18.48 8.94 4.88
N GLN A 193 18.24 7.86 4.15
CA GLN A 193 16.92 7.55 3.63
C GLN A 193 15.99 7.31 4.82
N THR A 194 15.03 8.21 5.02
CA THR A 194 14.02 8.07 6.07
C THR A 194 12.86 7.23 5.56
N TYR A 195 12.34 6.37 6.42
CA TYR A 195 11.11 5.63 6.19
C TYR A 195 10.33 5.54 7.50
N ASP A 196 9.02 5.31 7.39
CA ASP A 196 8.16 5.13 8.55
C ASP A 196 7.66 3.69 8.52
N ALA A 197 8.30 2.83 9.33
CA ALA A 197 7.98 1.41 9.37
C ALA A 197 6.51 1.18 9.80
N ALA A 198 6.03 1.94 10.78
CA ALA A 198 4.66 1.85 11.29
C ALA A 198 3.63 2.25 10.23
N ALA A 199 3.89 3.32 9.47
CA ALA A 199 3.02 3.72 8.37
C ALA A 199 3.07 2.75 7.18
N VAL A 200 4.19 2.04 6.95
CA VAL A 200 4.27 0.97 5.96
C VAL A 200 3.41 -0.22 6.40
N GLU A 201 3.57 -0.67 7.63
CA GLU A 201 2.82 -1.80 8.21
C GLU A 201 1.31 -1.53 8.17
N HIS A 202 0.85 -0.36 8.64
CA HIS A 202 -0.56 0.01 8.58
C HIS A 202 -1.11 0.05 7.14
N ARG A 203 -0.32 0.50 6.16
CA ARG A 203 -0.73 0.48 4.75
C ARG A 203 -0.85 -0.95 4.23
N GLN A 204 0.05 -1.84 4.61
CA GLN A 204 0.01 -3.26 4.24
C GLN A 204 -1.21 -3.95 4.86
N GLU A 205 -1.49 -3.72 6.14
CA GLU A 205 -2.68 -4.23 6.81
C GLU A 205 -3.98 -3.73 6.17
N ALA A 206 -4.04 -2.43 5.87
CA ALA A 206 -5.19 -1.83 5.20
C ALA A 206 -5.40 -2.42 3.80
N ALA A 207 -4.32 -2.65 3.04
CA ALA A 207 -4.37 -3.31 1.74
C ALA A 207 -4.83 -4.76 1.87
N ALA A 208 -4.28 -5.53 2.82
CA ALA A 208 -4.68 -6.90 3.09
C ALA A 208 -6.17 -7.00 3.47
N LYS A 209 -6.66 -6.09 4.31
CA LYS A 209 -8.10 -5.99 4.65
C LYS A 209 -8.95 -5.59 3.45
N ALA A 210 -8.48 -4.66 2.61
CA ALA A 210 -9.22 -4.24 1.42
C ALA A 210 -9.37 -5.37 0.40
N SER A 211 -8.36 -6.22 0.26
CA SER A 211 -8.33 -7.39 -0.62
C SER A 211 -8.92 -8.66 -0.01
N ALA A 212 -9.28 -8.65 1.28
CA ALA A 212 -9.72 -9.85 2.00
C ALA A 212 -10.95 -10.49 1.34
N GLY A 213 -10.81 -11.73 0.87
CA GLY A 213 -11.89 -12.49 0.20
C GLY A 213 -12.08 -12.19 -1.29
N SER A 214 -11.34 -11.25 -1.86
CA SER A 214 -11.39 -10.93 -3.30
C SER A 214 -11.00 -12.14 -4.15
N SER A 215 -9.85 -12.76 -3.85
CA SER A 215 -9.34 -13.94 -4.56
C SER A 215 -10.28 -15.14 -4.52
N GLU A 216 -10.88 -15.42 -3.38
CA GLU A 216 -11.85 -16.51 -3.22
C GLU A 216 -13.11 -16.25 -4.06
N TRP A 217 -13.65 -15.04 -3.95
CA TRP A 217 -14.85 -14.65 -4.69
C TRP A 217 -14.63 -14.67 -6.21
N ILE A 218 -13.54 -14.07 -6.72
CA ILE A 218 -13.29 -14.04 -8.16
C ILE A 218 -12.98 -15.44 -8.73
N THR A 219 -12.39 -16.32 -7.92
CA THR A 219 -12.19 -17.73 -8.27
C THR A 219 -13.52 -18.46 -8.44
N GLY A 220 -14.43 -18.32 -7.47
CA GLY A 220 -15.79 -18.89 -7.57
C GLY A 220 -16.60 -18.30 -8.72
N ALA A 221 -16.46 -16.99 -8.97
CA ALA A 221 -17.07 -16.33 -10.11
C ALA A 221 -16.52 -16.86 -11.44
N ALA A 222 -15.20 -17.05 -11.56
CA ALA A 222 -14.58 -17.61 -12.77
C ALA A 222 -15.06 -19.02 -13.08
N GLN A 223 -15.18 -19.89 -12.07
CA GLN A 223 -15.76 -21.23 -12.23
C GLN A 223 -17.22 -21.18 -12.63
N SER A 224 -18.00 -20.24 -12.09
CA SER A 224 -19.41 -20.06 -12.44
C SER A 224 -19.61 -19.52 -13.86
N VAL A 225 -18.71 -18.63 -14.32
CA VAL A 225 -18.76 -18.01 -15.66
C VAL A 225 -18.24 -18.95 -16.74
N PHE A 226 -17.05 -19.51 -16.57
CA PHE A 226 -16.40 -20.34 -17.58
C PHE A 226 -16.76 -21.83 -17.48
N GLY A 227 -17.44 -22.24 -16.40
CA GLY A 227 -17.94 -23.59 -16.17
C GLY A 227 -16.96 -24.51 -15.45
N GLN A 228 -17.39 -25.76 -15.24
CA GLN A 228 -16.61 -26.80 -14.57
C GLN A 228 -15.28 -27.09 -15.29
N GLY A 229 -14.22 -27.30 -14.51
CA GLY A 229 -12.84 -27.47 -15.01
C GLY A 229 -12.11 -26.16 -15.33
N THR A 230 -12.61 -25.03 -14.84
CA THR A 230 -11.89 -23.75 -14.89
C THR A 230 -10.85 -23.70 -13.77
N GLU A 231 -9.59 -23.53 -14.16
CA GLU A 231 -8.46 -23.40 -13.25
C GLU A 231 -7.94 -21.96 -13.30
N VAL A 232 -7.94 -21.30 -12.14
CA VAL A 232 -7.35 -19.96 -12.00
C VAL A 232 -5.83 -20.12 -11.88
N GLN A 233 -5.12 -19.54 -12.83
CA GLN A 233 -3.66 -19.61 -12.93
C GLN A 233 -3.00 -18.42 -12.22
N GLN A 234 -3.65 -17.26 -12.26
CA GLN A 234 -3.13 -16.02 -11.67
C GLN A 234 -4.28 -15.09 -11.30
N ILE A 235 -4.12 -14.36 -10.21
CA ILE A 235 -5.02 -13.26 -9.81
C ILE A 235 -4.16 -12.00 -9.66
N GLU A 236 -4.59 -10.91 -10.29
CA GLU A 236 -4.00 -9.59 -10.15
C GLU A 236 -5.03 -8.62 -9.58
N GLU A 237 -4.63 -7.77 -8.64
CA GLU A 237 -5.49 -6.77 -8.03
C GLU A 237 -4.87 -5.39 -8.20
N ILE A 238 -5.62 -4.49 -8.83
CA ILE A 238 -5.16 -3.14 -9.14
C ILE A 238 -6.14 -2.14 -8.58
N LYS A 239 -5.64 -1.16 -7.83
CA LYS A 239 -6.46 -0.04 -7.36
C LYS A 239 -6.77 0.89 -8.53
N GLN A 240 -8.05 1.05 -8.85
CA GLN A 240 -8.53 1.96 -9.90
C GLN A 240 -9.72 2.77 -9.39
N ASN A 241 -9.75 4.08 -9.68
CA ASN A 241 -10.92 4.96 -9.48
C ASN A 241 -11.68 4.77 -8.14
N GLY A 242 -10.95 4.70 -7.03
CA GLY A 242 -11.54 4.57 -5.69
C GLY A 242 -11.99 3.15 -5.29
N GLY A 243 -11.75 2.13 -6.12
CA GLY A 243 -12.01 0.72 -5.84
C GLY A 243 -10.86 -0.20 -6.23
N LEU A 244 -11.02 -1.50 -5.98
CA LEU A 244 -10.10 -2.55 -6.43
C LEU A 244 -10.69 -3.25 -7.64
N VAL A 245 -9.88 -3.45 -8.67
CA VAL A 245 -10.20 -4.30 -9.82
C VAL A 245 -9.41 -5.58 -9.67
N ALA A 246 -10.12 -6.70 -9.53
CA ALA A 246 -9.55 -8.03 -9.50
C ALA A 246 -9.63 -8.64 -10.91
N THR A 247 -8.53 -9.22 -11.37
CA THR A 247 -8.41 -9.89 -12.66
C THR A 247 -7.94 -11.32 -12.43
N ALA A 248 -8.80 -12.29 -12.71
CA ALA A 248 -8.44 -13.71 -12.69
C ALA A 248 -8.09 -14.18 -14.10
N THR A 249 -6.85 -14.60 -14.30
CA THR A 249 -6.41 -15.31 -15.50
C THR A 249 -6.57 -16.81 -15.28
N THR A 250 -7.27 -17.47 -16.20
CA THR A 250 -7.61 -18.88 -16.13
C THR A 250 -7.11 -19.63 -17.36
N ASN A 251 -7.16 -20.96 -17.31
CA ASN A 251 -6.95 -21.82 -18.48
C ASN A 251 -7.93 -21.54 -19.65
N ARG A 252 -9.07 -20.88 -19.39
CA ARG A 252 -10.13 -20.60 -20.38
C ARG A 252 -10.23 -19.14 -20.82
N GLY A 253 -9.58 -18.21 -20.11
CA GLY A 253 -9.71 -16.78 -20.38
C GLY A 253 -9.42 -15.92 -19.16
N LYS A 254 -9.70 -14.62 -19.26
CA LYS A 254 -9.58 -13.65 -18.18
C LYS A 254 -10.96 -13.21 -17.72
N LEU A 255 -11.13 -13.06 -16.41
CA LEU A 255 -12.31 -12.47 -15.79
C LEU A 255 -11.90 -11.22 -15.02
N ILE A 256 -12.56 -10.11 -15.28
CA ILE A 256 -12.29 -8.81 -14.65
C ILE A 256 -13.53 -8.41 -13.85
N ALA A 257 -13.32 -7.98 -12.61
CA ALA A 257 -14.40 -7.62 -11.70
C ALA A 257 -14.01 -6.51 -10.70
N TRP A 258 -15.00 -5.75 -10.26
CA TRP A 258 -14.88 -4.78 -9.17
C TRP A 258 -15.06 -5.44 -7.81
N TRP A 259 -14.15 -5.09 -6.90
CA TRP A 259 -14.16 -5.45 -5.48
C TRP A 259 -14.20 -4.18 -4.62
N PRO A 260 -15.01 -4.13 -3.52
CA PRO A 260 -15.80 -5.20 -2.91
C PRO A 260 -17.23 -5.36 -3.45
N GLN A 261 -17.60 -4.66 -4.51
CA GLN A 261 -18.96 -4.66 -5.05
C GLN A 261 -19.36 -6.00 -5.69
N ARG A 262 -18.41 -6.92 -5.89
CA ARG A 262 -18.62 -8.25 -6.48
C ARG A 262 -19.28 -8.16 -7.85
N LYS A 263 -18.84 -7.19 -8.65
CA LYS A 263 -19.47 -6.84 -9.92
C LYS A 263 -18.56 -7.21 -11.09
N LEU A 264 -19.03 -8.11 -11.95
CA LEU A 264 -18.31 -8.49 -13.16
C LEU A 264 -18.26 -7.32 -14.14
N VAL A 265 -17.14 -7.17 -14.83
CA VAL A 265 -16.93 -6.12 -15.84
C VAL A 265 -16.74 -6.76 -17.20
N GLU A 266 -15.86 -7.75 -17.28
CA GLU A 266 -15.49 -8.32 -18.56
C GLU A 266 -15.03 -9.76 -18.41
N ALA A 267 -15.39 -10.60 -19.37
CA ALA A 267 -14.80 -11.92 -19.56
C ALA A 267 -14.23 -12.01 -20.97
N ILE A 268 -12.92 -12.23 -21.06
CA ILE A 268 -12.16 -12.35 -22.30
C ILE A 268 -11.75 -13.81 -22.47
N PRO A 269 -12.35 -14.57 -23.39
CA PRO A 269 -11.96 -15.96 -23.60
C PRO A 269 -10.55 -16.06 -24.18
N LYS A 270 -9.84 -17.13 -23.83
CA LYS A 270 -8.53 -17.46 -24.41
C LYS A 270 -8.65 -17.89 -25.87
N ASN A 271 -9.79 -18.47 -26.25
CA ASN A 271 -10.11 -18.92 -27.59
C ASN A 271 -11.54 -18.48 -27.97
N ASN A 272 -11.68 -17.85 -29.13
CA ASN A 272 -12.96 -17.38 -29.68
C ASN A 272 -13.65 -18.44 -30.57
N GLN A 273 -13.15 -19.66 -30.61
CA GLN A 273 -13.78 -20.74 -31.36
C GLN A 273 -15.14 -21.10 -30.77
N ALA A 274 -16.11 -21.27 -31.65
CA ALA A 274 -17.42 -21.73 -31.29
C ALA A 274 -17.41 -23.24 -31.06
N ASP A 275 -17.90 -23.66 -29.90
CA ASP A 275 -18.10 -25.06 -29.59
C ASP A 275 -19.32 -25.58 -30.35
N ALA A 276 -19.19 -26.75 -30.97
CA ALA A 276 -20.31 -27.37 -31.65
C ALA A 276 -21.45 -27.72 -30.68
N GLY A 277 -22.70 -27.49 -31.06
CA GLY A 277 -23.86 -27.88 -30.25
C GLY A 277 -25.22 -27.55 -30.86
N PRO A 278 -26.30 -28.04 -30.22
CA PRO A 278 -27.65 -27.95 -30.76
C PRO A 278 -28.35 -26.62 -30.47
N VAL A 279 -27.73 -25.71 -29.70
CA VAL A 279 -28.36 -24.47 -29.25
C VAL A 279 -28.61 -23.56 -30.45
N ARG A 280 -29.90 -23.26 -30.67
CA ARG A 280 -30.35 -22.31 -31.69
C ARG A 280 -30.61 -20.93 -31.07
N SER A 281 -30.75 -19.91 -31.92
CA SER A 281 -30.91 -18.51 -31.49
C SER A 281 -31.87 -18.30 -30.31
N LYS A 282 -33.12 -18.81 -30.38
CA LYS A 282 -34.10 -18.68 -29.27
C LYS A 282 -33.62 -19.29 -27.94
N GLN A 283 -32.87 -20.38 -27.97
CA GLN A 283 -32.30 -21.00 -26.77
C GLN A 283 -31.11 -20.20 -26.26
N ALA A 284 -30.24 -19.71 -27.15
CA ALA A 284 -29.13 -18.84 -26.79
C ALA A 284 -29.61 -17.54 -26.13
N VAL A 285 -30.72 -16.95 -26.62
CA VAL A 285 -31.37 -15.81 -25.97
C VAL A 285 -31.78 -16.15 -24.54
N ARG A 286 -32.42 -17.30 -24.31
CA ARG A 286 -32.82 -17.71 -22.95
C ARG A 286 -31.62 -17.92 -22.03
N ILE A 287 -30.58 -18.57 -22.52
CA ILE A 287 -29.34 -18.82 -21.76
C ILE A 287 -28.68 -17.49 -21.39
N GLY A 288 -28.44 -16.62 -22.39
CA GLY A 288 -27.80 -15.33 -22.17
C GLY A 288 -28.64 -14.38 -21.31
N SER A 289 -29.96 -14.43 -21.42
CA SER A 289 -30.86 -13.64 -20.55
C SER A 289 -30.86 -14.14 -19.11
N LYS A 290 -30.80 -15.47 -18.89
CA LYS A 290 -30.64 -16.03 -17.55
C LYS A 290 -29.30 -15.63 -16.94
N PHE A 291 -28.23 -15.71 -17.72
CA PHE A 291 -26.90 -15.26 -17.29
C PHE A 291 -26.91 -13.76 -16.93
N ALA A 292 -27.52 -12.92 -17.78
CA ALA A 292 -27.63 -11.50 -17.53
C ALA A 292 -28.45 -11.18 -16.26
N ALA A 293 -29.54 -11.89 -16.02
CA ALA A 293 -30.35 -11.72 -14.81
C ALA A 293 -29.58 -12.10 -13.53
N THR A 294 -28.70 -13.10 -13.59
CA THR A 294 -27.88 -13.52 -12.45
C THR A 294 -26.80 -12.50 -12.10
N TRP A 295 -26.11 -11.97 -13.11
CA TRP A 295 -24.87 -11.20 -12.90
C TRP A 295 -25.00 -9.69 -13.13
N PHE A 296 -26.07 -9.27 -13.83
CA PHE A 296 -26.22 -7.92 -14.39
C PHE A 296 -27.68 -7.43 -14.28
N ALA A 297 -28.37 -7.78 -13.20
CA ALA A 297 -29.80 -7.46 -13.01
C ALA A 297 -30.08 -5.95 -13.17
N ASP A 298 -29.20 -5.10 -12.62
CA ASP A 298 -29.32 -3.65 -12.70
C ASP A 298 -29.07 -3.10 -14.12
N GLU A 299 -28.16 -3.72 -14.87
CA GLU A 299 -27.87 -3.32 -16.25
C GLU A 299 -29.04 -3.66 -17.18
N ILE A 300 -29.69 -4.82 -16.99
CA ILE A 300 -30.78 -5.24 -17.87
C ILE A 300 -32.12 -4.56 -17.54
N HIS A 301 -32.28 -3.98 -16.35
CA HIS A 301 -33.49 -3.27 -15.98
C HIS A 301 -33.75 -2.08 -16.93
N GLY A 302 -34.91 -2.08 -17.60
CA GLY A 302 -35.26 -1.07 -18.60
C GLY A 302 -34.42 -1.11 -19.88
N ALA A 303 -33.53 -2.08 -20.05
CA ALA A 303 -32.71 -2.22 -21.25
C ALA A 303 -33.46 -2.93 -22.38
N ARG A 304 -33.27 -2.45 -23.60
CA ARG A 304 -33.71 -3.14 -24.82
C ARG A 304 -32.68 -4.20 -25.19
N LEU A 305 -33.13 -5.45 -25.31
CA LEU A 305 -32.35 -6.57 -25.82
C LEU A 305 -32.42 -6.61 -27.36
N THR A 306 -31.27 -6.76 -28.00
CA THR A 306 -31.11 -7.07 -29.42
C THR A 306 -30.15 -8.25 -29.58
N THR A 307 -30.33 -9.04 -30.64
CA THR A 307 -29.53 -10.26 -30.83
C THR A 307 -29.04 -10.38 -32.26
N LYS A 308 -27.77 -10.76 -32.44
CA LYS A 308 -27.16 -11.03 -33.74
C LYS A 308 -26.51 -12.41 -33.72
N THR A 309 -26.64 -13.17 -34.80
CA THR A 309 -25.85 -14.38 -35.00
C THR A 309 -24.49 -13.96 -35.58
N LEU A 310 -23.41 -14.39 -34.95
CA LEU A 310 -22.04 -14.24 -35.42
C LEU A 310 -21.62 -15.51 -36.17
N ALA A 311 -20.80 -15.33 -37.21
CA ALA A 311 -20.44 -16.38 -38.14
C ALA A 311 -19.82 -17.62 -37.46
N PRO A 312 -20.08 -18.84 -37.99
CA PRO A 312 -20.96 -19.11 -39.13
C PRO A 312 -22.44 -18.82 -38.84
N GLU A 313 -23.11 -18.12 -39.77
CA GLU A 313 -24.49 -17.61 -39.61
C GLU A 313 -25.53 -18.72 -39.39
N ALA A 314 -25.18 -19.96 -39.75
CA ALA A 314 -25.95 -21.15 -39.49
C ALA A 314 -25.01 -22.36 -39.34
N GLY A 315 -25.37 -23.27 -38.44
CA GLY A 315 -24.64 -24.52 -38.22
C GLY A 315 -24.47 -24.80 -36.74
N ASP A 316 -23.84 -25.93 -36.45
CA ASP A 316 -23.65 -26.37 -35.07
C ASP A 316 -22.56 -25.58 -34.35
N GLN A 317 -21.84 -24.67 -35.02
CA GLN A 317 -20.83 -23.77 -34.46
C GLN A 317 -21.24 -22.28 -34.48
N ALA A 318 -22.52 -21.97 -34.52
CA ALA A 318 -22.97 -20.58 -34.49
C ALA A 318 -22.67 -19.91 -33.13
N MET A 319 -22.37 -18.61 -33.16
CA MET A 319 -22.30 -17.77 -31.95
C MET A 319 -23.44 -16.76 -31.96
N TYR A 320 -23.93 -16.39 -30.79
CA TYR A 320 -25.04 -15.46 -30.63
C TYR A 320 -24.59 -14.32 -29.73
N HIS A 321 -24.63 -13.11 -30.27
CA HIS A 321 -24.29 -11.89 -29.56
C HIS A 321 -25.57 -11.21 -29.10
N LEU A 322 -25.72 -11.07 -27.78
CA LEU A 322 -26.83 -10.40 -27.13
C LEU A 322 -26.34 -9.03 -26.65
N THR A 323 -27.06 -7.98 -27.05
CA THR A 323 -26.71 -6.60 -26.76
C THR A 323 -27.87 -5.96 -26.00
N TYR A 324 -27.59 -5.52 -24.77
CA TYR A 324 -28.50 -4.77 -23.91
C TYR A 324 -28.08 -3.30 -23.90
N ARG A 325 -29.03 -2.41 -24.22
CA ARG A 325 -28.83 -0.95 -24.22
C ARG A 325 -30.04 -0.26 -23.60
N ARG A 326 -29.80 0.77 -22.79
CA ARG A 326 -30.86 1.65 -22.26
C ARG A 326 -31.02 2.87 -23.14
N TYR A 327 -32.26 3.35 -23.25
CA TYR A 327 -32.61 4.55 -24.00
C TYR A 327 -33.53 5.43 -23.17
N VAL A 328 -33.25 6.74 -23.16
CA VAL A 328 -34.12 7.77 -22.58
C VAL A 328 -34.30 8.83 -23.65
N ASP A 329 -35.55 9.13 -24.02
CA ASP A 329 -35.90 10.08 -25.09
C ASP A 329 -35.16 9.83 -26.41
N GLY A 330 -34.94 8.56 -26.76
CA GLY A 330 -34.23 8.15 -27.98
C GLY A 330 -32.70 8.25 -27.90
N VAL A 331 -32.14 8.78 -26.82
CA VAL A 331 -30.69 8.82 -26.57
C VAL A 331 -30.23 7.48 -25.99
N MET A 332 -29.21 6.85 -26.58
CA MET A 332 -28.60 5.66 -26.01
C MET A 332 -27.76 6.04 -24.78
N MET A 333 -28.14 5.51 -23.62
CA MET A 333 -27.45 5.74 -22.35
C MET A 333 -26.07 5.07 -22.29
N PRO A 334 -25.16 5.49 -21.38
CA PRO A 334 -23.79 4.97 -21.35
C PRO A 334 -23.70 3.53 -20.83
N MET A 335 -24.74 3.03 -20.16
CA MET A 335 -24.82 1.63 -19.76
C MET A 335 -24.81 0.73 -20.99
N ARG A 336 -23.93 -0.28 -20.98
CA ARG A 336 -23.83 -1.30 -22.03
C ARG A 336 -23.60 -2.65 -21.40
N LEU A 337 -24.25 -3.68 -21.93
CA LEU A 337 -23.92 -5.06 -21.66
C LEU A 337 -24.00 -5.84 -22.97
N ASP A 338 -22.91 -6.52 -23.30
CA ASP A 338 -22.80 -7.42 -24.44
C ASP A 338 -22.40 -8.80 -23.95
N ILE A 339 -23.08 -9.83 -24.43
CA ILE A 339 -22.86 -11.24 -24.02
C ILE A 339 -22.78 -12.09 -25.27
N THR A 340 -21.78 -12.96 -25.37
CA THR A 340 -21.64 -13.93 -26.46
C THR A 340 -21.89 -15.34 -25.95
N VAL A 341 -22.83 -16.03 -26.59
CA VAL A 341 -23.25 -17.40 -26.29
C VAL A 341 -22.96 -18.30 -27.49
N THR A 342 -22.34 -19.46 -27.29
CA THR A 342 -22.10 -20.45 -28.36
C THR A 342 -23.31 -21.35 -28.59
N SER A 343 -23.29 -22.09 -29.69
CA SER A 343 -24.20 -23.19 -30.01
C SER A 343 -24.10 -24.40 -29.06
N SER A 344 -23.06 -24.50 -28.22
CA SER A 344 -23.06 -25.42 -27.06
C SER A 344 -23.84 -24.89 -25.85
N GLY A 345 -24.26 -23.63 -25.89
CA GLY A 345 -24.93 -22.95 -24.78
C GLY A 345 -23.99 -22.36 -23.73
N ARG A 346 -22.68 -22.27 -24.03
CA ARG A 346 -21.69 -21.66 -23.13
C ARG A 346 -21.62 -20.15 -23.36
N VAL A 347 -21.54 -19.38 -22.28
CA VAL A 347 -21.16 -17.96 -22.35
C VAL A 347 -19.65 -17.90 -22.47
N ILE A 348 -19.15 -17.36 -23.57
CA ILE A 348 -17.70 -17.35 -23.85
C ILE A 348 -17.07 -15.99 -23.56
N GLY A 349 -17.86 -14.93 -23.55
CA GLY A 349 -17.38 -13.60 -23.21
C GLY A 349 -18.52 -12.65 -22.97
N PHE A 350 -18.23 -11.61 -22.20
CA PHE A 350 -19.12 -10.49 -22.02
C PHE A 350 -18.32 -9.23 -21.74
N THR A 351 -18.90 -8.08 -22.02
CA THR A 351 -18.38 -6.78 -21.64
C THR A 351 -19.52 -5.96 -21.07
N ALA A 352 -19.34 -5.46 -19.85
CA ALA A 352 -20.31 -4.68 -19.12
C ALA A 352 -19.71 -3.31 -18.78
N ARG A 353 -20.50 -2.27 -19.04
CA ARG A 353 -20.20 -0.90 -18.68
C ARG A 353 -21.28 -0.41 -17.71
N PRO A 354 -21.05 -0.54 -16.39
CA PRO A 354 -22.07 -0.26 -15.38
C PRO A 354 -22.13 1.22 -15.00
N VAL A 355 -22.36 2.09 -15.99
CA VAL A 355 -22.49 3.53 -15.76
C VAL A 355 -23.97 3.87 -15.57
N ALA A 356 -24.30 4.51 -14.46
CA ALA A 356 -25.65 4.99 -14.19
C ALA A 356 -26.12 5.99 -15.26
N ASP A 357 -27.42 6.00 -15.54
CA ASP A 357 -27.98 6.89 -16.55
C ASP A 357 -27.89 8.35 -16.08
N PRO A 358 -27.16 9.20 -16.81
CA PRO A 358 -27.01 10.60 -16.43
C PRO A 358 -28.28 11.38 -16.81
N THR A 359 -28.55 12.46 -16.08
CA THR A 359 -29.50 13.47 -16.54
C THR A 359 -28.90 14.24 -17.72
N LEU A 360 -29.61 14.30 -18.84
CA LEU A 360 -29.16 14.98 -20.05
C LEU A 360 -30.06 16.17 -20.38
N PRO A 361 -29.51 17.25 -20.98
CA PRO A 361 -30.34 18.25 -21.64
C PRO A 361 -31.11 17.63 -22.81
N LYS A 362 -32.26 18.22 -23.16
CA LYS A 362 -33.06 17.80 -24.30
C LYS A 362 -32.28 17.99 -25.61
N ALA A 363 -32.31 16.98 -26.48
CA ALA A 363 -31.74 17.10 -27.83
C ALA A 363 -32.65 17.98 -28.69
N GLU A 364 -32.06 19.01 -29.31
CA GLU A 364 -32.74 19.96 -30.19
C GLU A 364 -32.50 19.61 -31.67
N LEU A 365 -31.37 18.97 -31.99
CA LEU A 365 -31.07 18.51 -33.34
C LEU A 365 -31.63 17.10 -33.57
N ASP A 366 -32.43 16.96 -34.62
CA ASP A 366 -32.79 15.65 -35.15
C ASP A 366 -31.66 15.01 -35.96
N ARG A 367 -31.88 13.76 -36.34
CA ARG A 367 -30.93 12.95 -37.11
C ARG A 367 -30.56 13.60 -38.45
N SER A 368 -31.55 14.12 -39.17
CA SER A 368 -31.37 14.66 -40.53
C SER A 368 -30.53 15.93 -40.51
N ALA A 369 -30.75 16.80 -39.51
CA ALA A 369 -29.97 18.00 -39.28
C ALA A 369 -28.51 17.67 -38.93
N ALA A 370 -28.28 16.65 -38.08
CA ALA A 370 -26.93 16.19 -37.75
C ALA A 370 -26.19 15.64 -38.98
N GLU A 371 -26.84 14.79 -39.79
CA GLU A 371 -26.25 14.26 -41.03
C GLU A 371 -25.96 15.37 -42.06
N ALA A 372 -26.85 16.37 -42.19
CA ALA A 372 -26.65 17.52 -43.06
C ALA A 372 -25.46 18.40 -42.63
N LEU A 373 -25.29 18.64 -41.33
CA LEU A 373 -24.14 19.37 -40.79
C LEU A 373 -22.82 18.65 -41.07
N VAL A 374 -22.80 17.32 -40.91
CA VAL A 374 -21.60 16.51 -41.21
C VAL A 374 -21.31 16.50 -42.70
N ARG A 375 -22.34 16.36 -43.55
CA ARG A 375 -22.19 16.44 -45.01
C ARG A 375 -21.63 17.78 -45.45
N GLY A 376 -22.16 18.89 -44.93
CA GLY A 376 -21.67 20.23 -45.24
C GLY A 376 -20.22 20.46 -44.83
N ARG A 377 -19.75 19.83 -43.76
CA ARG A 377 -18.36 19.94 -43.27
C ARG A 377 -17.37 19.02 -43.99
N THR A 378 -17.81 17.85 -44.42
CA THR A 378 -16.93 16.80 -44.97
C THR A 378 -17.03 16.64 -46.48
N GLY A 379 -18.08 17.18 -47.10
CA GLY A 379 -18.43 16.93 -48.50
C GLY A 379 -18.88 15.50 -48.81
N LYS A 380 -19.05 14.66 -47.79
CA LYS A 380 -19.37 13.23 -47.91
C LYS A 380 -20.73 12.90 -47.32
N SER A 381 -21.40 11.90 -47.89
CA SER A 381 -22.66 11.39 -47.35
C SER A 381 -22.42 10.43 -46.18
N PRO A 382 -22.98 10.69 -44.99
CA PRO A 382 -22.95 9.74 -43.87
C PRO A 382 -23.69 8.43 -44.18
N THR A 383 -23.31 7.34 -43.52
CA THR A 383 -23.96 6.02 -43.64
C THR A 383 -24.91 5.71 -42.50
N ALA A 384 -24.63 6.23 -41.30
CA ALA A 384 -25.46 6.03 -40.12
C ALA A 384 -25.33 7.21 -39.16
N ALA A 385 -26.33 7.40 -38.30
CA ALA A 385 -26.25 8.34 -37.19
C ALA A 385 -26.94 7.75 -35.97
N VAL A 386 -26.27 7.79 -34.82
CA VAL A 386 -26.78 7.27 -33.55
C VAL A 386 -26.65 8.34 -32.48
N LEU A 387 -27.72 8.59 -31.73
CA LEU A 387 -27.74 9.53 -30.62
C LEU A 387 -27.28 8.83 -29.34
N LEU A 388 -26.20 9.32 -28.73
CA LEU A 388 -25.52 8.71 -27.60
C LEU A 388 -25.36 9.70 -26.44
N ALA A 389 -25.38 9.21 -25.21
CA ALA A 389 -24.91 9.93 -24.06
C ALA A 389 -23.38 9.85 -23.98
N GLN A 390 -22.68 10.99 -23.99
CA GLN A 390 -21.22 11.06 -23.94
C GLN A 390 -20.74 12.16 -23.00
N LYS A 391 -19.57 11.98 -22.38
CA LYS A 391 -18.92 13.07 -21.63
C LYS A 391 -18.18 13.99 -22.59
N VAL A 392 -18.51 15.27 -22.55
CA VAL A 392 -17.85 16.34 -23.31
C VAL A 392 -17.44 17.42 -22.31
N ALA A 393 -16.14 17.70 -22.24
CA ALA A 393 -15.57 18.66 -21.29
C ALA A 393 -16.03 18.41 -19.83
N GLY A 394 -16.08 17.13 -19.41
CA GLY A 394 -16.48 16.72 -18.06
C GLY A 394 -17.98 16.63 -17.80
N ALA A 395 -18.83 17.11 -18.70
CA ALA A 395 -20.29 17.07 -18.56
C ALA A 395 -20.93 16.03 -19.49
N TRP A 396 -21.99 15.36 -19.04
CA TRP A 396 -22.77 14.45 -19.89
C TRP A 396 -23.64 15.24 -20.87
N ARG A 397 -23.58 14.87 -22.15
CA ARG A 397 -24.29 15.53 -23.26
C ARG A 397 -24.90 14.49 -24.20
N PRO A 398 -26.07 14.75 -24.80
CA PRO A 398 -26.55 13.98 -25.94
C PRO A 398 -25.73 14.38 -27.17
N VAL A 399 -25.16 13.39 -27.86
CA VAL A 399 -24.24 13.57 -28.97
C VAL A 399 -24.62 12.63 -30.10
N TRP A 400 -24.80 13.19 -31.30
CA TRP A 400 -24.91 12.41 -32.53
C TRP A 400 -23.53 11.91 -32.93
N MET A 401 -23.36 10.59 -32.96
CA MET A 401 -22.25 9.92 -33.63
C MET A 401 -22.68 9.60 -35.05
N VAL A 402 -22.06 10.28 -36.01
CA VAL A 402 -22.38 10.18 -37.44
C VAL A 402 -21.28 9.39 -38.12
N GLY A 403 -21.65 8.20 -38.57
CA GLY A 403 -20.77 7.22 -39.20
C GLY A 403 -20.45 7.59 -40.64
N MET A 404 -19.18 7.44 -41.00
CA MET A 404 -18.72 7.63 -42.38
C MET A 404 -18.71 6.30 -43.16
N PRO A 405 -18.75 6.33 -44.51
CA PRO A 405 -18.63 5.11 -45.31
C PRO A 405 -17.36 4.32 -44.99
N GLU A 406 -17.48 2.99 -45.01
CA GLU A 406 -16.36 2.08 -44.80
C GLU A 406 -15.22 2.37 -45.82
N GLY A 407 -13.98 2.39 -45.35
CA GLY A 407 -12.82 2.79 -46.16
C GLY A 407 -12.61 4.32 -46.30
N SER A 408 -13.50 5.15 -45.73
CA SER A 408 -13.27 6.59 -45.67
C SER A 408 -12.08 6.93 -44.77
N LYS A 409 -11.15 7.75 -45.26
CA LYS A 409 -10.06 8.35 -44.44
C LYS A 409 -10.57 9.35 -43.39
N THR A 410 -11.86 9.73 -43.45
CA THR A 410 -12.49 10.64 -42.50
C THR A 410 -13.09 9.82 -41.37
N PRO A 411 -12.68 10.03 -40.11
CA PRO A 411 -13.26 9.32 -38.97
C PRO A 411 -14.70 9.74 -38.72
N ASP A 412 -15.42 8.93 -37.95
CA ASP A 412 -16.77 9.25 -37.48
C ASP A 412 -16.78 10.60 -36.76
N MET A 413 -17.86 11.34 -36.97
CA MET A 413 -18.00 12.68 -36.42
C MET A 413 -18.99 12.72 -35.26
N PHE A 414 -18.64 13.48 -34.23
CA PHE A 414 -19.48 13.70 -33.06
C PHE A 414 -20.01 15.13 -33.06
N VAL A 415 -21.33 15.27 -32.97
CA VAL A 415 -22.03 16.56 -32.96
C VAL A 415 -22.89 16.64 -31.72
N ASP A 416 -22.71 17.68 -30.91
CA ASP A 416 -23.55 17.94 -29.75
C ASP A 416 -24.99 18.20 -30.20
N ALA A 417 -25.94 17.39 -29.72
CA ALA A 417 -27.32 17.40 -30.17
C ALA A 417 -28.13 18.59 -29.64
N VAL A 418 -27.56 19.43 -28.76
CA VAL A 418 -28.19 20.66 -28.27
C VAL A 418 -27.71 21.87 -29.08
N THR A 419 -26.41 21.90 -29.43
CA THR A 419 -25.77 23.09 -30.01
C THR A 419 -25.40 22.96 -31.50
N GLY A 420 -25.40 21.75 -32.06
CA GLY A 420 -24.93 21.48 -33.43
C GLY A 420 -23.41 21.64 -33.63
N ARG A 421 -22.65 21.88 -32.56
CA ARG A 421 -21.19 22.02 -32.62
C ARG A 421 -20.52 20.66 -32.70
N LYS A 422 -19.41 20.59 -33.44
CA LYS A 422 -18.53 19.42 -33.39
C LYS A 422 -17.94 19.31 -31.99
N VAL A 423 -17.93 18.11 -31.44
CA VAL A 423 -17.35 17.82 -30.12
C VAL A 423 -16.39 16.64 -30.20
N THR A 424 -15.53 16.51 -29.19
CA THR A 424 -14.68 15.34 -29.01
C THR A 424 -15.10 14.68 -27.69
N PRO A 425 -15.75 13.50 -27.73
CA PRO A 425 -16.08 12.76 -26.53
C PRO A 425 -14.82 12.39 -25.75
N GLN A 426 -14.90 12.44 -24.42
CA GLN A 426 -13.85 11.87 -23.57
C GLN A 426 -13.91 10.34 -23.67
N MET A 427 -12.76 9.71 -23.90
CA MET A 427 -12.65 8.27 -23.71
C MET A 427 -12.90 7.97 -22.23
N SER A 428 -13.76 6.98 -21.99
CA SER A 428 -14.56 6.90 -20.78
C SER A 428 -14.58 5.51 -20.20
#